data_AF-A0A3B3QWZ0-F1
#
_entry.id   AF-A0A3B3QWZ0-F1
#
_cell.length_a   1.000
_cell.length_b   1.000
_cell.length_c   1.000
_cell.angle_alpha   90.00
_cell.angle_beta   90.00
_cell.angle_gamma   90.00
#
_symmetry.space_group_name_H-M   'P 1'
#
loop_
_entity.id
_entity.type
_entity.pdbx_description
1 polymer ?
#
loop_
_entity_poly.entity_id
_entity_poly.type
_entity_poly.pdbx_seq_one_letter_code
_entity_poly.pdbx_strand_id
1 'polypeptide(L)'
;MYTLQASTCYLHTMERSVLYFIIALEISQGITRQQTTAFQTIMASRKVIELFYDVVSPYSWLGFEVLCRYRNVWNIDLKLRPAFLGGVMKGSGNKPPGLIPNKFLYMGTDLSRLAEYFAVPLSFPNDPDETMFRKGSLAAMRFITAVGERYGADEPSVERVSREIWMRVWCRDEDITLPASLSEATLKAGLPAREVEELLQLAASEKIKDKLKSVTQEALDYGAFGFPLIVCHVDGKREMFFGSDRFELMAHCIGDYPGIITQFVYRHIVTFIRGQSSEHP
;
A
#
# COMPACT_ATOMS: atom_id res chain seq x y z
N MET A 1 -44.84 13.94 -0.36
CA MET A 1 -44.14 14.74 0.67
C MET A 1 -43.66 13.76 1.73
N TYR A 2 -42.38 13.34 1.64
CA TYR A 2 -41.25 13.78 2.50
C TYR A 2 -41.43 13.31 3.96
N THR A 3 -40.54 12.58 4.65
CA THR A 3 -39.14 12.12 4.44
C THR A 3 -38.77 11.19 5.63
N LEU A 4 -37.84 10.24 5.40
CA LEU A 4 -36.73 9.71 6.25
C LEU A 4 -36.76 9.92 7.79
N GLN A 5 -36.30 9.02 8.67
CA GLN A 5 -35.03 8.29 8.63
C GLN A 5 -34.96 7.32 9.83
N ALA A 6 -34.39 6.13 9.62
CA ALA A 6 -33.82 5.30 10.67
C ALA A 6 -32.34 5.08 10.35
N SER A 7 -31.53 4.90 11.40
CA SER A 7 -30.10 4.51 11.43
C SER A 7 -29.10 5.66 11.58
N THR A 8 -28.38 5.71 12.70
CA THR A 8 -26.89 5.63 12.75
C THR A 8 -26.37 5.84 14.18
N CYS A 9 -25.95 4.76 14.83
CA CYS A 9 -25.01 4.74 15.95
C CYS A 9 -23.64 4.34 15.35
N TYR A 10 -22.51 4.85 15.88
CA TYR A 10 -21.10 4.66 15.45
C TYR A 10 -20.38 5.76 14.62
N LEU A 11 -20.86 7.00 14.58
CA LEU A 11 -20.15 8.12 13.93
C LEU A 11 -19.56 9.18 14.90
N HIS A 12 -19.69 9.03 16.22
CA HIS A 12 -19.64 10.19 17.11
C HIS A 12 -18.28 10.54 17.76
N THR A 13 -17.19 9.84 17.44
CA THR A 13 -15.89 10.06 18.14
C THR A 13 -14.80 10.71 17.25
N MET A 14 -14.87 10.59 15.92
CA MET A 14 -13.89 11.22 15.01
C MET A 14 -14.16 12.72 14.75
N GLU A 15 -15.42 13.15 14.77
CA GLU A 15 -15.76 14.56 14.50
C GLU A 15 -15.27 15.52 15.59
N ARG A 16 -15.18 15.06 16.85
CA ARG A 16 -14.86 15.95 17.98
C ARG A 16 -13.43 16.47 17.95
N SER A 17 -12.44 15.64 17.62
CA SER A 17 -11.02 16.05 17.64
C SER A 17 -10.69 17.10 16.58
N VAL A 18 -11.32 17.00 15.41
CA VAL A 18 -11.19 17.98 14.32
C VAL A 18 -11.96 19.25 14.65
N LEU A 19 -13.16 19.11 15.25
CA LEU A 19 -13.98 20.24 15.66
C LEU A 19 -13.33 21.07 16.78
N TYR A 20 -12.66 20.44 17.76
CA TYR A 20 -11.93 21.14 18.81
C TYR A 20 -10.71 21.91 18.27
N PHE A 21 -10.03 21.37 17.24
CA PHE A 21 -8.90 22.04 16.60
C PHE A 21 -9.34 23.24 15.76
N ILE A 22 -10.48 23.12 15.05
CA ILE A 22 -11.10 24.20 14.27
C ILE A 22 -11.62 25.32 15.19
N ILE A 23 -12.30 24.97 16.28
CA ILE A 23 -12.79 25.95 17.27
C ILE A 23 -11.62 26.66 17.96
N ALA A 24 -10.52 25.95 18.27
CA ALA A 24 -9.32 26.56 18.85
C ALA A 24 -8.60 27.53 17.88
N LEU A 25 -8.68 27.29 16.57
CA LEU A 25 -8.15 28.18 15.52
C LEU A 25 -9.05 29.41 15.31
N GLU A 26 -10.38 29.26 15.35
CA GLU A 26 -11.34 30.36 15.22
C GLU A 26 -11.31 31.33 16.41
N ILE A 27 -10.93 30.86 17.60
CA ILE A 27 -10.85 31.69 18.82
C ILE A 27 -9.55 32.52 18.87
N SER A 28 -8.50 32.16 18.11
CA SER A 28 -7.15 32.73 18.28
C SER A 28 -6.72 33.76 17.23
N GLN A 29 -7.26 33.75 16.01
CA GLN A 29 -6.84 34.65 14.94
C GLN A 29 -8.03 35.00 14.04
N GLY A 30 -8.25 36.29 13.80
CA GLY A 30 -9.25 36.79 12.84
C GLY A 30 -8.91 36.41 11.40
N ILE A 31 -9.19 35.16 11.04
CA ILE A 31 -9.00 34.61 9.70
C ILE A 31 -10.25 34.94 8.87
N THR A 32 -10.05 35.56 7.72
CA THR A 32 -11.15 35.90 6.80
C THR A 32 -11.69 34.65 6.09
N ARG A 33 -12.97 34.65 5.71
CA ARG A 33 -13.66 33.51 5.06
C ARG A 33 -12.89 32.95 3.84
N GLN A 34 -12.18 33.80 3.10
CA GLN A 34 -11.31 33.40 1.98
C GLN A 34 -10.06 32.62 2.40
N GLN A 35 -9.44 33.01 3.52
CA GLN A 35 -8.30 32.27 4.08
C GLN A 35 -8.76 30.93 4.65
N THR A 36 -9.95 30.85 5.26
CA THR A 36 -10.56 29.59 5.69
C THR A 36 -10.80 28.66 4.49
N THR A 37 -11.31 29.17 3.36
CA THR A 37 -11.49 28.37 2.13
C THR A 37 -10.16 27.91 1.53
N ALA A 38 -9.13 28.76 1.53
CA ALA A 38 -7.80 28.40 1.03
C ALA A 38 -7.12 27.35 1.92
N PHE A 39 -7.19 27.48 3.25
CA PHE A 39 -6.71 26.46 4.20
C PHE A 39 -7.50 25.16 4.09
N GLN A 40 -8.82 25.22 3.92
CA GLN A 40 -9.64 24.04 3.64
C GLN A 40 -9.25 23.38 2.31
N THR A 41 -8.90 24.15 1.28
CA THR A 41 -8.50 23.63 -0.03
C THR A 41 -7.10 22.99 0.00
N ILE A 42 -6.15 23.58 0.73
CA ILE A 42 -4.80 23.02 0.96
C ILE A 42 -4.89 21.73 1.79
N MET A 43 -5.80 21.68 2.77
CA MET A 43 -6.10 20.45 3.52
C MET A 43 -6.93 19.43 2.71
N ALA A 44 -7.59 19.84 1.61
CA ALA A 44 -8.49 18.99 0.83
C ALA A 44 -7.82 18.22 -0.32
N SER A 45 -6.64 18.63 -0.79
CA SER A 45 -5.92 17.81 -1.78
C SER A 45 -5.27 16.61 -1.10
N ARG A 46 -5.79 15.40 -1.38
CA ARG A 46 -5.19 14.14 -0.92
C ARG A 46 -3.72 14.08 -1.37
N LYS A 47 -2.83 13.69 -0.46
CA LYS A 47 -1.40 13.52 -0.75
C LYS A 47 -1.22 12.29 -1.62
N VAL A 48 -0.60 12.44 -2.80
CA VAL A 48 -0.39 11.28 -3.69
C VAL A 48 0.70 10.40 -3.10
N ILE A 49 0.40 9.11 -2.90
CA ILE A 49 1.33 8.10 -2.42
C ILE A 49 1.47 7.03 -3.50
N GLU A 50 2.62 6.95 -4.14
CA GLU A 50 2.89 5.91 -5.13
C GLU A 50 3.57 4.71 -4.46
N LEU A 51 2.99 3.52 -4.60
CA LEU A 51 3.61 2.26 -4.19
C LEU A 51 4.12 1.52 -5.42
N PHE A 52 5.43 1.44 -5.56
CA PHE A 52 6.10 0.58 -6.54
C PHE A 52 6.37 -0.79 -5.93
N TYR A 53 5.87 -1.83 -6.59
CA TYR A 53 5.94 -3.20 -6.09
C TYR A 53 6.10 -4.23 -7.21
N ASP A 54 6.56 -5.40 -6.79
CA ASP A 54 6.60 -6.63 -7.59
C ASP A 54 6.09 -7.79 -6.70
N VAL A 55 5.25 -8.65 -7.27
CA VAL A 55 4.67 -9.81 -6.57
C VAL A 55 5.69 -10.86 -6.16
N VAL A 56 6.90 -10.83 -6.73
CA VAL A 56 8.02 -11.68 -6.28
C VAL A 56 8.63 -11.20 -4.95
N SER A 57 8.26 -10.01 -4.46
CA SER A 57 8.76 -9.52 -3.18
C SER A 57 7.74 -9.77 -2.06
N PRO A 58 8.09 -10.54 -1.02
CA PRO A 58 7.21 -10.74 0.13
C PRO A 58 7.04 -9.46 0.94
N TYR A 59 8.10 -8.66 1.09
CA TYR A 59 8.01 -7.35 1.76
C TYR A 59 7.12 -6.36 0.99
N SER A 60 7.05 -6.48 -0.33
CA SER A 60 6.11 -5.68 -1.11
C SER A 60 4.66 -6.01 -0.80
N TRP A 61 4.34 -7.29 -0.55
CA TRP A 61 2.99 -7.69 -0.14
C TRP A 61 2.61 -7.06 1.20
N LEU A 62 3.51 -7.14 2.18
CA LEU A 62 3.30 -6.56 3.49
C LEU A 62 3.02 -5.06 3.39
N GLY A 63 3.85 -4.33 2.62
CA GLY A 63 3.65 -2.90 2.47
C GLY A 63 2.42 -2.51 1.66
N PHE A 64 2.07 -3.32 0.67
CA PHE A 64 0.82 -3.21 -0.07
C PHE A 64 -0.39 -3.32 0.86
N GLU A 65 -0.47 -4.37 1.70
CA GLU A 65 -1.62 -4.55 2.60
C GLU A 65 -1.75 -3.41 3.61
N VAL A 66 -0.62 -2.95 4.16
CA VAL A 66 -0.63 -1.81 5.09
C VAL A 66 -1.18 -0.56 4.42
N LEU A 67 -0.66 -0.17 3.24
CA LEU A 67 -1.13 1.02 2.54
C LEU A 67 -2.59 0.91 2.09
N CYS A 68 -3.03 -0.28 1.63
CA CYS A 68 -4.43 -0.53 1.31
C CYS A 68 -5.35 -0.34 2.52
N ARG A 69 -4.92 -0.74 3.73
CA ARG A 69 -5.70 -0.53 4.97
C ARG A 69 -5.75 0.96 5.35
N TYR A 70 -4.65 1.69 5.19
CA TYR A 70 -4.57 3.11 5.53
C TYR A 70 -5.18 4.05 4.49
N ARG A 71 -5.50 3.58 3.28
CA ARG A 71 -6.05 4.42 2.19
C ARG A 71 -7.36 5.16 2.56
N ASN A 72 -8.10 4.64 3.54
CA ASN A 72 -9.35 5.21 4.05
C ASN A 72 -9.19 5.86 5.43
N VAL A 73 -7.97 5.88 5.98
CA VAL A 73 -7.64 6.42 7.30
C VAL A 73 -6.79 7.68 7.18
N TRP A 74 -5.80 7.67 6.28
CA TRP A 74 -4.96 8.81 5.97
C TRP A 74 -5.51 9.63 4.81
N ASN A 75 -5.15 10.92 4.74
CA ASN A 75 -5.58 11.81 3.68
C ASN A 75 -4.71 11.63 2.42
N ILE A 76 -4.64 10.39 1.92
CA ILE A 76 -3.72 9.96 0.87
C ILE A 76 -4.47 9.48 -0.36
N ASP A 77 -3.97 9.74 -1.56
CA ASP A 77 -4.42 9.12 -2.81
C ASP A 77 -3.38 8.05 -3.20
N LEU A 78 -3.68 6.79 -2.88
CA LEU A 78 -2.78 5.66 -3.12
C LEU A 78 -2.76 5.31 -4.62
N LYS A 79 -1.57 5.26 -5.20
CA LYS A 79 -1.36 4.83 -6.59
C LYS A 79 -0.53 3.56 -6.58
N LEU A 80 -1.16 2.46 -6.98
CA LEU A 80 -0.48 1.19 -7.19
C LEU A 80 0.32 1.25 -8.50
N ARG A 81 1.64 1.04 -8.42
CA ARG A 81 2.59 1.10 -9.54
C ARG A 81 3.27 -0.26 -9.73
N PRO A 82 2.66 -1.20 -10.48
CA PRO A 82 3.31 -2.48 -10.79
C PRO A 82 4.61 -2.24 -11.55
N ALA A 83 5.72 -2.72 -11.00
CA ALA A 83 7.06 -2.52 -11.54
C ALA A 83 7.89 -3.79 -11.43
N PHE A 84 8.95 -3.92 -12.23
CA PHE A 84 9.72 -5.16 -12.32
C PHE A 84 10.99 -5.11 -11.46
N LEU A 85 11.01 -5.90 -10.38
CA LEU A 85 12.10 -5.92 -9.41
C LEU A 85 13.43 -6.32 -10.04
N GLY A 86 13.41 -7.30 -10.96
CA GLY A 86 14.61 -7.70 -11.70
C GLY A 86 15.21 -6.55 -12.51
N GLY A 87 14.37 -5.65 -13.03
CA GLY A 87 14.79 -4.43 -13.72
C GLY A 87 15.42 -3.42 -12.76
N VAL A 88 14.82 -3.21 -11.59
CA VAL A 88 15.37 -2.32 -10.55
C VAL A 88 16.71 -2.80 -10.01
N MET A 89 16.84 -4.09 -9.68
CA MET A 89 18.10 -4.66 -9.19
C MET A 89 19.22 -4.48 -10.21
N LYS A 90 18.94 -4.74 -11.50
CA LYS A 90 19.90 -4.53 -12.57
C LYS A 90 20.25 -3.05 -12.75
N GLY A 91 19.26 -2.17 -12.79
CA GLY A 91 19.46 -0.74 -13.03
C GLY A 91 20.20 -0.01 -11.90
N SER A 92 20.00 -0.43 -10.66
CA SER A 92 20.68 0.12 -9.48
C SER A 92 22.02 -0.55 -9.17
N GLY A 93 22.35 -1.67 -9.82
CA GLY A 93 23.52 -2.47 -9.49
C GLY A 93 23.41 -3.24 -8.15
N ASN A 94 22.21 -3.30 -7.56
CA ASN A 94 21.98 -4.02 -6.31
C ASN A 94 21.94 -5.55 -6.52
N LYS A 95 22.19 -6.30 -5.45
CA LYS A 95 22.09 -7.76 -5.44
C LYS A 95 21.00 -8.22 -4.46
N PRO A 96 20.23 -9.27 -4.79
CA PRO A 96 19.22 -9.79 -3.90
C PRO A 96 19.80 -10.20 -2.53
N PRO A 97 19.14 -9.84 -1.41
CA PRO A 97 19.62 -10.19 -0.08
C PRO A 97 19.66 -11.71 0.15
N GLY A 98 18.80 -12.48 -0.53
CA GLY A 98 18.75 -13.93 -0.47
C GLY A 98 20.03 -14.64 -0.93
N LEU A 99 20.89 -13.97 -1.70
CA LEU A 99 22.19 -14.52 -2.10
C LEU A 99 23.21 -14.56 -0.95
N ILE A 100 22.92 -13.93 0.19
CA ILE A 100 23.77 -13.93 1.38
C ILE A 100 23.13 -14.85 2.42
N PRO A 101 23.73 -16.01 2.76
CA PRO A 101 23.10 -17.03 3.61
C PRO A 101 22.53 -16.50 4.94
N ASN A 102 23.30 -15.66 5.65
CA ASN A 102 22.84 -15.08 6.92
C ASN A 102 21.63 -14.15 6.75
N LYS A 103 21.55 -13.41 5.64
CA LYS A 103 20.39 -12.56 5.35
C LYS A 103 19.18 -13.40 4.96
N PHE A 104 19.39 -14.47 4.19
CA PHE A 104 18.32 -15.40 3.82
C PHE A 104 17.69 -16.08 5.05
N LEU A 105 18.52 -16.59 5.98
CA LEU A 105 18.04 -17.18 7.23
C LEU A 105 17.27 -16.16 8.09
N TYR A 106 17.77 -14.93 8.18
CA TYR A 106 17.06 -13.85 8.86
C TYR A 106 15.71 -13.57 8.22
N MET A 107 15.66 -13.43 6.89
CA MET A 107 14.42 -13.17 6.14
C MET A 107 13.34 -14.22 6.43
N GLY A 108 13.69 -15.51 6.51
CA GLY A 108 12.70 -16.55 6.84
C GLY A 108 12.06 -16.35 8.23
N THR A 109 12.88 -16.02 9.23
CA THR A 109 12.40 -15.74 10.60
C THR A 109 11.60 -14.45 10.66
N ASP A 110 12.09 -13.41 9.97
CA ASP A 110 11.49 -12.08 9.93
C ASP A 110 10.11 -12.12 9.26
N LEU A 111 10.00 -12.72 8.07
CA LEU A 111 8.75 -12.84 7.34
C LEU A 111 7.69 -13.62 8.11
N SER A 112 8.09 -14.65 8.88
CA SER A 112 7.16 -15.39 9.75
C SER A 112 6.58 -14.50 10.85
N ARG A 113 7.41 -13.67 11.48
CA ARG A 113 6.96 -12.70 12.50
C ARG A 113 6.10 -11.60 11.89
N LEU A 114 6.47 -11.12 10.71
CA LEU A 114 5.75 -10.05 10.01
C LEU A 114 4.39 -10.53 9.48
N ALA A 115 4.27 -11.78 9.06
CA ALA A 115 2.99 -12.40 8.69
C ALA A 115 1.98 -12.33 9.85
N GLU A 116 2.41 -12.72 11.05
CA GLU A 116 1.61 -12.62 12.27
C GLU A 116 1.32 -11.16 12.62
N TYR A 117 2.35 -10.32 12.69
CA TYR A 117 2.25 -8.91 13.09
C TYR A 117 1.31 -8.10 12.19
N PHE A 118 1.40 -8.28 10.87
CA PHE A 118 0.54 -7.59 9.92
C PHE A 118 -0.75 -8.35 9.60
N ALA A 119 -1.00 -9.53 10.19
CA ALA A 119 -2.13 -10.40 9.84
C ALA A 119 -2.26 -10.59 8.32
N VAL A 120 -1.14 -10.96 7.67
CA VAL A 120 -1.08 -11.32 6.26
C VAL A 120 -0.76 -12.81 6.21
N PRO A 121 -1.50 -13.65 5.46
CA PRO A 121 -1.31 -15.10 5.44
C PRO A 121 -0.09 -15.50 4.60
N LEU A 122 1.05 -14.90 4.87
CA LEU A 122 2.30 -15.10 4.18
C LEU A 122 2.98 -16.36 4.73
N SER A 123 3.21 -17.32 3.84
CA SER A 123 4.01 -18.51 4.04
C SER A 123 5.17 -18.52 3.05
N PHE A 124 6.35 -18.86 3.53
CA PHE A 124 7.53 -18.98 2.67
C PHE A 124 7.36 -20.19 1.72
N PRO A 125 7.64 -20.05 0.41
CA PRO A 125 7.51 -21.15 -0.56
C PRO A 125 8.49 -22.28 -0.26
N ASN A 126 8.19 -23.50 -0.72
CA ASN A 126 9.06 -24.66 -0.46
C ASN A 126 10.40 -24.56 -1.20
N ASP A 127 10.40 -23.96 -2.41
CA ASP A 127 11.61 -23.61 -3.16
C ASP A 127 11.66 -22.09 -3.44
N PRO A 128 12.22 -21.31 -2.51
CA PRO A 128 12.35 -19.87 -2.63
C PRO A 128 13.27 -19.45 -3.78
N ASP A 129 14.30 -20.24 -4.09
CA ASP A 129 15.25 -19.94 -5.16
C ASP A 129 14.62 -20.15 -6.54
N GLU A 130 13.86 -21.23 -6.70
CA GLU A 130 13.07 -21.46 -7.92
C GLU A 130 12.06 -20.33 -8.13
N THR A 131 11.34 -19.96 -7.07
CA THR A 131 10.30 -18.93 -7.10
C THR A 131 10.87 -17.54 -7.41
N MET A 132 11.89 -17.10 -6.68
CA MET A 132 12.40 -15.73 -6.76
C MET A 132 13.38 -15.51 -7.93
N PHE A 133 14.22 -16.49 -8.25
CA PHE A 133 15.35 -16.28 -9.16
C PHE A 133 15.24 -17.02 -10.49
N ARG A 134 14.58 -18.19 -10.53
CA ARG A 134 14.46 -18.98 -11.78
C ARG A 134 13.18 -18.67 -12.56
N LYS A 135 12.02 -18.80 -11.92
CA LYS A 135 10.70 -18.50 -12.50
C LYS A 135 10.48 -16.99 -12.60
N GLY A 136 10.71 -16.29 -11.49
CA GLY A 136 10.47 -14.85 -11.38
C GLY A 136 9.01 -14.47 -11.61
N SER A 137 8.76 -13.19 -11.87
CA SER A 137 7.41 -12.61 -11.91
C SER A 137 7.08 -11.85 -13.19
N LEU A 138 7.93 -11.90 -14.22
CA LEU A 138 7.78 -11.04 -15.41
C LEU A 138 6.40 -11.19 -16.08
N ALA A 139 5.90 -12.42 -16.20
CA ALA A 139 4.57 -12.69 -16.75
C ALA A 139 3.47 -12.08 -15.87
N ALA A 140 3.53 -12.31 -14.56
CA ALA A 140 2.60 -11.74 -13.59
C ALA A 140 2.60 -10.20 -13.58
N MET A 141 3.77 -9.56 -13.57
CA MET A 141 3.87 -8.09 -13.56
C MET A 141 3.35 -7.46 -14.84
N ARG A 142 3.58 -8.08 -16.01
CA ARG A 142 2.93 -7.67 -17.27
C ARG A 142 1.42 -7.82 -17.19
N PHE A 143 0.94 -8.93 -16.64
CA PHE A 143 -0.48 -9.18 -16.49
C PHE A 143 -1.18 -8.14 -15.59
N ILE A 144 -0.61 -7.84 -14.42
CA ILE A 144 -1.11 -6.79 -13.53
C ILE A 144 -1.09 -5.42 -14.23
N THR A 145 -0.04 -5.14 -15.02
CA THR A 145 0.02 -3.90 -15.82
C THR A 145 -1.10 -3.85 -16.88
N ALA A 146 -1.43 -4.97 -17.52
CA ALA A 146 -2.53 -5.07 -18.47
C ALA A 146 -3.90 -4.84 -17.79
N VAL A 147 -4.11 -5.36 -16.59
CA VAL A 147 -5.30 -5.08 -15.77
C VAL A 147 -5.41 -3.58 -15.51
N GLY A 148 -4.33 -2.93 -15.07
CA GLY A 148 -4.31 -1.48 -14.83
C GLY A 148 -4.60 -0.65 -16.10
N GLU A 149 -4.08 -1.09 -17.25
CA GLU A 149 -4.35 -0.45 -18.54
C GLU A 149 -5.81 -0.59 -18.99
N ARG A 150 -6.41 -1.78 -18.79
CA ARG A 150 -7.77 -2.10 -19.25
C ARG A 150 -8.86 -1.35 -18.51
N TYR A 151 -8.71 -1.19 -17.19
CA TYR A 151 -9.70 -0.55 -16.34
C TYR A 151 -9.36 0.90 -15.99
N GLY A 152 -8.25 1.45 -16.50
CA GLY A 152 -7.90 2.86 -16.35
C GLY A 152 -7.44 3.20 -14.93
N ALA A 153 -6.29 2.64 -14.53
CA ALA A 153 -5.73 2.78 -13.17
C ALA A 153 -6.78 2.52 -12.05
N ASP A 154 -7.84 1.75 -12.36
CA ASP A 154 -8.87 1.33 -11.42
C ASP A 154 -8.23 0.52 -10.31
N GLU A 155 -7.91 1.23 -9.24
CA GLU A 155 -7.15 0.76 -8.10
C GLU A 155 -7.75 -0.54 -7.50
N PRO A 156 -9.09 -0.70 -7.37
CA PRO A 156 -9.69 -1.94 -6.86
C PRO A 156 -9.36 -3.19 -7.68
N SER A 157 -9.37 -3.13 -9.02
CA SER A 157 -9.14 -4.31 -9.86
C SER A 157 -7.66 -4.72 -9.85
N VAL A 158 -6.75 -3.74 -9.93
CA VAL A 158 -5.31 -3.96 -9.75
C VAL A 158 -5.01 -4.50 -8.35
N GLU A 159 -5.65 -3.94 -7.32
CA GLU A 159 -5.49 -4.38 -5.93
C GLU A 159 -5.89 -5.85 -5.77
N ARG A 160 -7.11 -6.23 -6.20
CA ARG A 160 -7.60 -7.61 -6.06
C ARG A 160 -6.74 -8.62 -6.81
N VAL A 161 -6.36 -8.33 -8.05
CA VAL A 161 -5.54 -9.24 -8.86
C VAL A 161 -4.13 -9.38 -8.26
N SER A 162 -3.52 -8.28 -7.82
CA SER A 162 -2.18 -8.33 -7.21
C SER A 162 -2.20 -9.15 -5.92
N ARG A 163 -3.19 -8.93 -5.06
CA ARG A 163 -3.40 -9.71 -3.84
C ARG A 163 -3.57 -11.20 -4.15
N GLU A 164 -4.39 -11.56 -5.13
CA GLU A 164 -4.56 -12.97 -5.47
C GLU A 164 -3.29 -13.61 -6.04
N ILE A 165 -2.49 -12.88 -6.81
CA ILE A 165 -1.20 -13.38 -7.27
C ILE A 165 -0.23 -13.58 -6.10
N TRP A 166 -0.17 -12.66 -5.13
CA TRP A 166 0.58 -12.89 -3.89
C TRP A 166 0.06 -14.11 -3.10
N MET A 167 -1.26 -14.28 -3.01
CA MET A 167 -1.86 -15.44 -2.36
C MET A 167 -1.48 -16.76 -3.05
N ARG A 168 -1.26 -16.76 -4.38
CA ARG A 168 -0.74 -17.95 -5.06
C ARG A 168 0.69 -18.25 -4.62
N VAL A 169 1.61 -17.33 -4.85
CA VAL A 169 3.05 -17.59 -4.68
C VAL A 169 3.52 -17.59 -3.21
N TRP A 170 2.95 -16.73 -2.36
CA TRP A 170 3.40 -16.52 -0.97
C TRP A 170 2.40 -17.01 0.08
N CYS A 171 1.37 -17.76 -0.30
CA CYS A 171 0.48 -18.40 0.66
C CYS A 171 0.22 -19.86 0.28
N ARG A 172 -0.03 -20.13 -1.00
CA ARG A 172 -0.37 -21.47 -1.50
C ARG A 172 0.77 -22.19 -2.22
N ASP A 173 1.93 -21.55 -2.38
CA ASP A 173 3.09 -22.09 -3.13
C ASP A 173 2.70 -22.52 -4.56
N GLU A 174 1.86 -21.71 -5.21
CA GLU A 174 1.32 -21.94 -6.55
C GLU A 174 2.05 -21.10 -7.60
N ASP A 175 2.12 -21.62 -8.83
CA ASP A 175 2.72 -20.93 -9.97
C ASP A 175 2.04 -19.58 -10.29
N ILE A 176 2.83 -18.62 -10.75
CA ILE A 176 2.38 -17.29 -11.22
C ILE A 176 2.92 -16.94 -12.61
N THR A 177 3.48 -17.92 -13.34
CA THR A 177 4.14 -17.68 -14.63
C THR A 177 3.30 -18.11 -15.84
N LEU A 178 2.40 -19.08 -15.64
CA LEU A 178 1.59 -19.66 -16.70
C LEU A 178 0.28 -18.87 -16.94
N PRO A 179 -0.22 -18.80 -18.19
CA PRO A 179 -1.52 -18.18 -18.48
C PRO A 179 -2.68 -18.77 -17.66
N ALA A 180 -2.69 -20.09 -17.44
CA ALA A 180 -3.70 -20.75 -16.62
C ALA A 180 -3.67 -20.28 -15.15
N SER A 181 -2.46 -20.09 -14.60
CA SER A 181 -2.27 -19.58 -13.24
C SER A 181 -2.79 -18.15 -13.08
N LEU A 182 -2.50 -17.28 -14.04
CA LEU A 182 -2.97 -15.89 -14.06
C LEU A 182 -4.48 -15.82 -14.27
N SER A 183 -5.04 -16.71 -15.09
CA SER A 183 -6.48 -16.84 -15.28
C SER A 183 -7.18 -17.20 -13.97
N GLU A 184 -6.67 -18.22 -13.26
CA GLU A 184 -7.24 -18.65 -11.97
C GLU A 184 -7.21 -17.52 -10.93
N ALA A 185 -6.07 -16.81 -10.80
CA ALA A 185 -5.95 -15.66 -9.92
C ALA A 185 -6.97 -14.57 -10.25
N THR A 186 -7.17 -14.30 -11.54
CA THR A 186 -8.09 -13.27 -12.04
C THR A 186 -9.55 -13.61 -11.70
N LEU A 187 -9.93 -14.88 -11.87
CA LEU A 187 -11.27 -15.36 -11.52
C LEU A 187 -11.50 -15.30 -10.00
N LYS A 188 -10.52 -15.73 -9.18
CA LYS A 188 -10.57 -15.60 -7.71
C LYS A 188 -10.65 -14.14 -7.27
N ALA A 189 -10.01 -13.22 -7.99
CA ALA A 189 -10.07 -11.78 -7.76
C ALA A 189 -11.42 -11.14 -8.17
N GLY A 190 -12.37 -11.94 -8.69
CA GLY A 190 -13.71 -11.51 -9.06
C GLY A 190 -13.80 -10.78 -10.40
N LEU A 191 -12.78 -10.87 -11.26
CA LEU A 191 -12.85 -10.31 -12.61
C LEU A 191 -13.66 -11.23 -13.55
N PRO A 192 -14.40 -10.68 -14.52
CA PRO A 192 -15.26 -11.48 -15.39
C PRO A 192 -14.46 -12.45 -16.27
N ALA A 193 -14.88 -13.72 -16.31
CA ALA A 193 -14.19 -14.77 -17.08
C ALA A 193 -14.02 -14.43 -18.57
N ARG A 194 -15.00 -13.72 -19.16
CA ARG A 194 -14.96 -13.28 -20.57
C ARG A 194 -13.81 -12.31 -20.88
N GLU A 195 -13.24 -11.65 -19.87
CA GLU A 195 -12.20 -10.62 -20.04
C GLU A 195 -10.79 -11.20 -19.84
N VAL A 196 -10.67 -12.42 -19.33
CA VAL A 196 -9.38 -13.06 -19.00
C VAL A 196 -8.52 -13.25 -20.24
N GLU A 197 -9.09 -13.77 -21.34
CA GLU A 197 -8.34 -14.01 -22.58
C GLU A 197 -7.83 -12.69 -23.18
N GLU A 198 -8.66 -11.64 -23.18
CA GLU A 198 -8.25 -10.30 -23.65
C GLU A 198 -7.11 -9.72 -22.80
N LEU A 199 -7.16 -9.91 -21.47
CA LEU A 199 -6.10 -9.47 -20.56
C LEU A 199 -4.79 -10.23 -20.79
N LEU A 200 -4.85 -11.54 -21.03
CA LEU A 200 -3.67 -12.35 -21.36
C LEU A 200 -3.01 -11.88 -22.66
N GLN A 201 -3.81 -11.64 -23.70
CA GLN A 201 -3.32 -11.12 -24.98
C GLN A 201 -2.73 -9.72 -24.83
N LEU A 202 -3.40 -8.84 -24.07
CA LEU A 202 -2.91 -7.50 -23.77
C LEU A 202 -1.58 -7.55 -23.00
N ALA A 203 -1.44 -8.44 -22.03
CA ALA A 203 -0.20 -8.63 -21.26
C ALA A 203 1.00 -9.05 -22.12
N ALA A 204 0.75 -9.74 -23.25
CA ALA A 204 1.77 -10.12 -24.21
C ALA A 204 2.12 -9.01 -25.22
N SER A 205 1.29 -7.96 -25.32
CA SER A 205 1.46 -6.86 -26.28
C SER A 205 2.69 -6.00 -26.00
N GLU A 206 3.25 -5.39 -27.04
CA GLU A 206 4.41 -4.48 -26.91
C GLU A 206 4.08 -3.27 -26.04
N LYS A 207 2.84 -2.75 -26.15
CA LYS A 207 2.32 -1.67 -25.32
C LYS A 207 2.52 -1.93 -23.82
N ILE A 208 2.19 -3.14 -23.35
CA ILE A 208 2.33 -3.49 -21.93
C ILE A 208 3.78 -3.73 -21.53
N LYS A 209 4.60 -4.30 -22.43
CA LYS A 209 6.04 -4.45 -22.17
C LYS A 209 6.71 -3.10 -21.98
N ASP A 210 6.42 -2.15 -22.87
CA ASP A 210 6.94 -0.78 -22.81
C ASP A 210 6.42 -0.05 -21.57
N LYS A 211 5.13 -0.22 -21.24
CA LYS A 211 4.54 0.38 -20.04
C LYS A 211 5.23 -0.12 -18.76
N LEU A 212 5.40 -1.43 -18.60
CA LEU A 212 6.08 -2.00 -17.43
C LEU A 212 7.54 -1.53 -17.35
N LYS A 213 8.23 -1.46 -18.49
CA LYS A 213 9.60 -0.93 -18.58
C LYS A 213 9.65 0.54 -18.16
N SER A 214 8.73 1.37 -18.63
CA SER A 214 8.63 2.79 -18.26
C SER A 214 8.39 2.97 -16.76
N VAL A 215 7.41 2.27 -16.18
CA VAL A 215 7.12 2.37 -14.74
C VAL A 215 8.30 1.88 -13.89
N THR A 216 9.01 0.84 -14.37
CA THR A 216 10.25 0.37 -13.72
C THR A 216 11.37 1.39 -13.81
N GLN A 217 11.50 2.10 -14.93
CA GLN A 217 12.46 3.19 -15.08
C GLN A 217 12.12 4.38 -14.18
N GLU A 218 10.84 4.74 -14.05
CA GLU A 218 10.41 5.79 -13.11
C GLU A 218 10.80 5.45 -11.66
N ALA A 219 10.66 4.18 -11.25
CA ALA A 219 11.15 3.75 -9.93
C ALA A 219 12.66 3.98 -9.78
N LEU A 220 13.46 3.64 -10.80
CA LEU A 220 14.91 3.90 -10.83
C LEU A 220 15.23 5.40 -10.79
N ASP A 221 14.47 6.22 -11.51
CA ASP A 221 14.63 7.68 -11.54
C ASP A 221 14.30 8.31 -10.17
N TYR A 222 13.40 7.68 -9.41
CA TYR A 222 13.18 8.02 -8.00
C TYR A 222 14.31 7.55 -7.09
N GLY A 223 15.22 6.68 -7.56
CA GLY A 223 16.35 6.13 -6.82
C GLY A 223 16.13 4.72 -6.26
N ALA A 224 15.14 3.97 -6.77
CA ALA A 224 14.86 2.62 -6.29
C ALA A 224 16.10 1.72 -6.40
N PHE A 225 16.39 0.99 -5.32
CA PHE A 225 17.38 -0.09 -5.29
C PHE A 225 16.75 -1.45 -4.95
N GLY A 226 15.43 -1.50 -4.79
CA GLY A 226 14.65 -2.68 -4.50
C GLY A 226 13.19 -2.32 -4.25
N PHE A 227 12.37 -3.29 -3.86
CA PHE A 227 10.96 -3.08 -3.52
C PHE A 227 10.56 -3.65 -2.15
N PRO A 228 9.53 -3.07 -1.50
CA PRO A 228 8.69 -1.97 -1.99
C PRO A 228 9.40 -0.61 -1.93
N LEU A 229 9.09 0.24 -2.92
CA LEU A 229 9.43 1.67 -2.89
C LEU A 229 8.12 2.44 -2.76
N ILE A 230 8.08 3.36 -1.78
CA ILE A 230 6.97 4.27 -1.56
C ILE A 230 7.46 5.69 -1.86
N VAL A 231 6.74 6.42 -2.71
CA VAL A 231 7.02 7.82 -3.02
C VAL A 231 5.85 8.68 -2.60
N CYS A 232 6.09 9.60 -1.67
CA CYS A 232 5.10 10.54 -1.16
C CYS A 232 5.28 11.89 -1.84
N HIS A 233 4.20 12.43 -2.39
CA HIS A 233 4.17 13.76 -2.99
C HIS A 233 3.50 14.73 -2.01
N VAL A 234 4.32 15.55 -1.33
CA VAL A 234 3.89 16.47 -0.27
C VAL A 234 4.51 17.84 -0.52
N ASP A 235 3.68 18.90 -0.56
CA ASP A 235 4.12 20.29 -0.73
C ASP A 235 5.07 20.53 -1.91
N GLY A 236 4.82 19.85 -3.03
CA GLY A 236 5.64 19.93 -4.24
C GLY A 236 7.00 19.20 -4.15
N LYS A 237 7.27 18.51 -3.02
CA LYS A 237 8.44 17.66 -2.82
C LYS A 237 8.07 16.19 -2.97
N ARG A 238 9.08 15.39 -3.27
CA ARG A 238 8.98 13.93 -3.41
C ARG A 238 9.83 13.31 -2.33
N GLU A 239 9.22 12.54 -1.46
CA GLU A 239 9.90 11.82 -0.39
C GLU A 239 9.83 10.32 -0.62
N MET A 240 11.01 9.68 -0.60
CA MET A 240 11.16 8.24 -0.83
C MET A 240 11.25 7.49 0.50
N PHE A 241 10.56 6.36 0.59
CA PHE A 241 10.70 5.38 1.66
C PHE A 241 10.85 3.98 1.06
N PHE A 242 11.86 3.24 1.52
CA PHE A 242 12.12 1.86 1.09
C PHE A 242 11.72 0.88 2.20
N GLY A 243 11.04 -0.21 1.82
CA GLY A 243 10.68 -1.31 2.70
C GLY A 243 9.27 -1.21 3.29
N SER A 244 8.87 -2.27 4.00
CA SER A 244 7.57 -2.39 4.67
C SER A 244 7.63 -2.05 6.16
N ASP A 245 8.60 -1.24 6.56
CA ASP A 245 8.96 -0.93 7.95
C ASP A 245 9.17 0.58 8.16
N ARG A 246 8.65 1.41 7.25
CA ARG A 246 8.78 2.87 7.28
C ARG A 246 7.46 3.61 7.45
N PHE A 247 6.33 2.93 7.64
CA PHE A 247 5.00 3.55 7.66
C PHE A 247 4.84 4.62 8.74
N GLU A 248 5.42 4.41 9.93
CA GLU A 248 5.34 5.38 11.02
C GLU A 248 6.15 6.65 10.72
N LEU A 249 7.37 6.48 10.21
CA LEU A 249 8.21 7.59 9.75
C LEU A 249 7.56 8.32 8.57
N MET A 250 7.01 7.57 7.62
CA MET A 250 6.28 8.11 6.48
C MET A 250 5.08 8.93 6.95
N ALA A 251 4.26 8.40 7.86
CA ALA A 251 3.13 9.13 8.44
C ALA A 251 3.60 10.45 9.08
N HIS A 252 4.75 10.44 9.76
CA HIS A 252 5.34 11.64 10.37
C HIS A 252 5.71 12.67 9.32
N CYS A 253 6.43 12.26 8.28
CA CYS A 253 6.84 13.16 7.21
C CYS A 253 5.67 13.73 6.41
N ILE A 254 4.63 12.93 6.15
CA ILE A 254 3.45 13.40 5.42
C ILE A 254 2.47 14.19 6.31
N GLY A 255 2.75 14.37 7.61
CA GLY A 255 1.91 15.14 8.53
C GLY A 255 0.59 14.47 8.93
N ASP A 256 0.43 13.17 8.68
CA ASP A 256 -0.74 12.37 9.10
C ASP A 256 -0.48 11.56 10.39
N TYR A 257 0.71 11.70 10.97
CA TYR A 257 1.06 11.09 12.23
C TYR A 257 0.65 11.99 13.40
N PRO A 258 -0.19 11.53 14.33
CA PRO A 258 -0.52 12.30 15.51
C PRO A 258 0.70 12.47 16.45
N GLY A 259 1.81 11.74 16.29
CA GLY A 259 3.01 11.82 17.15
C GLY A 259 3.15 10.64 18.13
N ILE A 260 4.39 10.23 18.44
CA ILE A 260 4.73 9.25 19.50
C ILE A 260 4.21 9.74 20.86
N ILE A 261 4.27 11.06 21.07
CA ILE A 261 3.78 11.74 22.26
C ILE A 261 2.26 11.56 22.40
N THR A 262 1.53 11.51 21.29
CA THR A 262 0.07 11.45 21.32
C THR A 262 -0.42 10.06 21.68
N GLN A 263 0.29 8.97 21.33
CA GLN A 263 0.00 7.65 21.90
C GLN A 263 0.32 7.57 23.40
N PHE A 264 1.40 8.20 23.85
CA PHE A 264 1.77 8.22 25.26
C PHE A 264 0.75 9.01 26.10
N VAL A 265 0.34 10.18 25.59
CA VAL A 265 -0.70 11.03 26.18
C VAL A 265 -2.08 10.36 26.10
N TYR A 266 -2.45 9.68 25.01
CA TYR A 266 -3.71 8.95 24.91
C TYR A 266 -3.76 7.77 25.89
N ARG A 267 -2.67 7.02 26.05
CA ARG A 267 -2.57 5.97 27.09
C ARG A 267 -2.72 6.55 28.49
N HIS A 268 -2.08 7.69 28.79
CA HIS A 268 -2.18 8.31 30.12
C HIS A 268 -3.54 8.94 30.38
N ILE A 269 -4.17 9.56 29.38
CA ILE A 269 -5.52 10.12 29.47
C ILE A 269 -6.56 9.01 29.63
N VAL A 270 -6.47 7.91 28.88
CA VAL A 270 -7.40 6.77 29.01
C VAL A 270 -7.24 6.08 30.36
N THR A 271 -6.01 5.94 30.88
CA THR A 271 -5.78 5.40 32.23
C THR A 271 -6.26 6.35 33.33
N PHE A 272 -6.08 7.66 33.16
CA PHE A 272 -6.58 8.69 34.08
C PHE A 272 -8.12 8.70 34.15
N ILE A 273 -8.79 8.63 32.98
CA ILE A 273 -10.26 8.55 32.90
C ILE A 273 -10.79 7.26 33.54
N ARG A 274 -10.11 6.12 33.34
CA ARG A 274 -10.49 4.83 33.97
C ARG A 274 -10.19 4.76 35.46
N GLY A 275 -9.18 5.48 35.94
CA GLY A 275 -8.86 5.60 37.36
C GLY A 275 -9.85 6.47 38.15
N GLN A 276 -10.35 7.55 37.53
CA GLN A 276 -11.34 8.46 38.12
C GLN A 276 -12.74 7.82 38.25
N SER A 277 -13.04 6.76 37.50
CA SER A 277 -14.31 6.03 37.59
C SER A 277 -14.38 4.96 38.70
N SER A 278 -13.33 4.82 39.53
CA SER A 278 -13.26 3.80 40.58
C SER A 278 -13.32 4.33 42.02
N GLU A 279 -13.52 5.64 42.20
CA GLU A 279 -13.79 6.22 43.51
C GLU A 279 -15.09 7.02 43.45
N HIS A 280 -16.21 6.35 43.74
CA HIS A 280 -17.16 6.81 44.75
C HIS A 280 -18.07 5.65 45.19
N PRO A 281 -18.35 5.54 46.50
CA PRO A 281 -19.03 4.40 47.13
C PRO A 281 -20.52 4.28 46.79
#